data_AF-A0A154BSQ1-F1
#
_entry.id   AF-A0A154BSQ1-F1
#
_cell.length_a   1.000
_cell.length_b   1.000
_cell.length_c   1.000
_cell.angle_alpha   90.00
_cell.angle_beta   90.00
_cell.angle_gamma   90.00
#
_symmetry.space_group_name_H-M   'P 1'
#
loop_
_entity.id
_entity.type
_entity.pdbx_description
1 polymer ?
#
loop_
_entity_poly.entity_id
_entity_poly.type
_entity_poly.pdbx_seq_one_letter_code
_entity_poly.pdbx_strand_id
1 'polypeptide(L)'
;MREDTIRIRFDFGVNSLYDLGYFSVDIYHLIVFCELLEKEYENSQFLEEIFFSPSWGFRLTRNAKVLREFRHKAKIVHLQDGSIELVIAGIGAIASIVVPIMLHLVQEKSRRSDERIIFEVNSDDYEVNRLIDEVQKGYYGFDEAGVEWLLDTLSRWNYDVRVQSKDVYKISKVLQGIERRMVRTIPKYTKK
;
A
#
# COMPACT_ATOMS: atom_id res chain seq x y z
N MET A 1 -13.56 11.40 -11.42
CA MET A 1 -12.28 10.78 -11.05
C MET A 1 -12.09 9.55 -11.91
N ARG A 2 -10.90 9.37 -12.51
CA ARG A 2 -10.57 8.13 -13.19
C ARG A 2 -10.32 7.07 -12.12
N GLU A 3 -11.03 5.95 -12.22
CA GLU A 3 -10.88 4.80 -11.35
C GLU A 3 -9.89 3.85 -12.02
N ASP A 4 -8.71 3.67 -11.42
CA ASP A 4 -7.66 2.84 -12.00
C ASP A 4 -7.72 1.40 -11.48
N THR A 5 -7.07 0.51 -12.22
CA THR A 5 -6.87 -0.88 -11.82
C THR A 5 -5.38 -1.15 -11.69
N ILE A 6 -4.96 -1.61 -10.51
CA ILE A 6 -3.59 -2.10 -10.28
C ILE A 6 -3.63 -3.61 -10.11
N ARG A 7 -2.71 -4.30 -10.79
CA ARG A 7 -2.43 -5.71 -10.49
C ARG A 7 -1.13 -5.81 -9.73
N ILE A 8 -1.19 -6.60 -8.66
CA ILE A 8 -0.03 -6.92 -7.84
C ILE A 8 0.11 -8.44 -7.88
N ARG A 9 1.19 -8.90 -8.46
CA ARG A 9 1.63 -10.29 -8.30
C ARG A 9 2.71 -10.33 -7.24
N PHE A 10 2.59 -11.26 -6.32
CA PHE A 10 3.68 -11.57 -5.40
C PHE A 10 3.97 -13.06 -5.39
N ASP A 11 5.25 -13.38 -5.41
CA ASP A 11 5.79 -14.73 -5.33
C ASP A 11 6.74 -14.83 -4.13
N PHE A 12 6.43 -15.74 -3.22
CA PHE A 12 7.23 -16.02 -2.03
C PHE A 12 7.97 -17.38 -2.13
N GLY A 13 7.87 -18.11 -3.25
CA GLY A 13 8.43 -19.45 -3.39
C GLY A 13 7.60 -20.52 -2.66
N VAL A 14 8.20 -21.32 -1.77
CA VAL A 14 7.48 -22.40 -1.07
C VAL A 14 6.72 -21.84 0.15
N ASN A 15 5.53 -21.26 -0.10
CA ASN A 15 4.70 -20.65 0.95
C ASN A 15 3.30 -21.23 1.01
N SER A 16 2.69 -21.21 2.20
CA SER A 16 1.30 -21.67 2.35
C SER A 16 0.31 -20.56 1.98
N LEU A 17 -0.84 -20.95 1.44
CA LEU A 17 -1.95 -20.05 1.09
C LEU A 17 -2.43 -19.18 2.28
N TYR A 18 -2.26 -19.69 3.49
CA TYR A 18 -2.60 -18.99 4.73
C TYR A 18 -1.71 -17.77 4.98
N ASP A 19 -0.43 -17.91 4.66
CA ASP A 19 0.59 -16.89 4.90
C ASP A 19 0.44 -15.71 3.93
N LEU A 20 0.16 -16.04 2.67
CA LEU A 20 -0.18 -15.08 1.62
C LEU A 20 -1.48 -14.32 1.93
N GLY A 21 -2.39 -14.94 2.69
CA GLY A 21 -3.61 -14.32 3.20
C GLY A 21 -3.34 -13.14 4.14
N TYR A 22 -2.36 -13.22 5.04
CA TYR A 22 -2.00 -12.12 5.94
C TYR A 22 -1.36 -10.95 5.20
N PHE A 23 -0.49 -11.23 4.22
CA PHE A 23 0.13 -10.18 3.42
C PHE A 23 -0.93 -9.41 2.61
N SER A 24 -1.93 -10.12 2.06
CA SER A 24 -3.06 -9.48 1.36
C SER A 24 -3.86 -8.53 2.26
N VAL A 25 -3.92 -8.79 3.58
CA VAL A 25 -4.58 -7.92 4.55
C VAL A 25 -3.78 -6.64 4.78
N ASP A 26 -2.45 -6.71 4.77
CA ASP A 26 -1.59 -5.52 4.91
C ASP A 26 -1.69 -4.61 3.68
N ILE A 27 -1.71 -5.19 2.46
CA ILE A 27 -2.00 -4.43 1.23
C ILE A 27 -3.40 -3.79 1.33
N TYR A 28 -4.36 -4.54 1.85
CA TYR A 28 -5.72 -4.04 2.01
C TYR A 28 -5.84 -2.86 2.99
N HIS A 29 -5.11 -2.90 4.10
CA HIS A 29 -4.99 -1.74 5.01
C HIS A 29 -4.43 -0.51 4.30
N LEU A 30 -3.41 -0.70 3.46
CA LEU A 30 -2.78 0.39 2.72
C LEU A 30 -3.75 1.05 1.74
N ILE A 31 -4.53 0.25 1.00
CA ILE A 31 -5.55 0.76 0.08
C ILE A 31 -6.60 1.57 0.84
N VAL A 32 -7.15 1.01 1.93
CA VAL A 32 -8.20 1.71 2.69
C VAL A 32 -7.67 2.99 3.32
N PHE A 33 -6.43 2.99 3.80
CA PHE A 33 -5.79 4.21 4.28
C PHE A 33 -5.74 5.30 3.19
N CYS A 34 -5.29 4.96 1.98
CA CYS A 34 -5.19 5.90 0.87
C CYS A 34 -6.58 6.41 0.42
N GLU A 35 -7.58 5.53 0.38
CA GLU A 35 -8.95 5.90 0.05
C GLU A 35 -9.57 6.88 1.05
N LEU A 36 -9.34 6.65 2.34
CA LEU A 36 -9.83 7.55 3.39
C LEU A 36 -9.08 8.88 3.37
N LEU A 37 -7.79 8.86 3.03
CA LEU A 37 -7.00 10.07 2.85
C LEU A 37 -7.55 10.95 1.71
N GLU A 38 -8.08 10.34 0.65
CA GLU A 38 -8.74 11.07 -0.45
C GLU A 38 -10.15 11.55 -0.10
N LYS A 39 -10.95 10.71 0.58
CA LYS A 39 -12.38 10.95 0.78
C LYS A 39 -12.73 11.78 2.01
N GLU A 40 -11.98 11.61 3.09
CA GLU A 40 -12.35 12.13 4.42
C GLU A 40 -11.31 13.10 5.00
N TYR A 41 -10.57 13.79 4.13
CA TYR A 41 -9.53 14.72 4.57
C TYR A 41 -10.05 15.79 5.55
N GLU A 42 -11.30 16.23 5.40
CA GLU A 42 -11.93 17.22 6.30
C GLU A 42 -12.21 16.68 7.71
N ASN A 43 -12.13 15.36 7.91
CA ASN A 43 -12.41 14.70 9.18
C ASN A 43 -11.17 13.98 9.73
N SER A 44 -10.07 14.74 9.92
CA SER A 44 -8.77 14.20 10.38
C SER A 44 -8.86 13.39 11.68
N GLN A 45 -9.89 13.65 12.51
CA GLN A 45 -10.18 12.91 13.74
C GLN A 45 -10.52 11.43 13.47
N PHE A 46 -11.22 11.12 12.37
CA PHE A 46 -11.58 9.75 12.00
C PHE A 46 -10.37 8.96 11.51
N LEU A 47 -9.51 9.57 10.69
CA LEU A 47 -8.22 9.00 10.33
C LEU A 47 -7.37 8.77 11.58
N GLU A 48 -7.34 9.75 12.51
CA GLU A 48 -6.63 9.66 13.79
C GLU A 48 -7.09 8.50 14.68
N GLU A 49 -8.40 8.33 14.85
CA GLU A 49 -8.98 7.22 15.61
C GLU A 49 -8.65 5.87 14.99
N ILE A 50 -8.67 5.80 13.66
CA ILE A 50 -8.50 4.54 12.95
C ILE A 50 -7.04 4.17 12.82
N PHE A 51 -6.12 5.08 12.51
CA PHE A 51 -4.72 4.78 12.15
C PHE A 51 -3.66 5.36 13.09
N PHE A 52 -4.00 6.35 13.94
CA PHE A 52 -3.04 7.07 14.79
C PHE A 52 -3.20 6.79 16.29
N SER A 53 -4.24 6.06 16.70
CA SER A 53 -4.43 5.67 18.09
C SER A 53 -3.27 4.79 18.60
N PRO A 54 -2.71 5.00 19.80
CA PRO A 54 -1.68 4.13 20.40
C PRO A 54 -2.11 2.66 20.53
N SER A 55 -3.42 2.41 20.49
CA SER A 55 -4.04 1.08 20.50
C SER A 55 -3.94 0.32 19.17
N TRP A 56 -3.31 0.90 18.13
CA TRP A 56 -3.21 0.32 16.79
C TRP A 56 -2.36 -0.94 16.66
N GLY A 57 -1.76 -1.39 17.76
CA GLY A 57 -1.40 -2.80 17.88
C GLY A 57 -2.66 -3.67 17.75
N PHE A 58 -2.88 -4.24 16.56
CA PHE A 58 -3.57 -5.53 16.32
C PHE A 58 -5.06 -5.65 15.91
N ARG A 59 -5.85 -4.61 15.60
CA ARG A 59 -7.34 -4.82 15.54
C ARG A 59 -8.13 -4.57 14.26
N LEU A 60 -7.54 -4.06 13.18
CA LEU A 60 -8.26 -4.06 11.91
C LEU A 60 -8.11 -5.44 11.25
N THR A 61 -9.11 -6.28 11.46
CA THR A 61 -9.31 -7.50 10.66
C THR A 61 -10.13 -7.14 9.43
N ARG A 62 -10.15 -7.97 8.38
CA ARG A 62 -11.09 -7.76 7.25
C ARG A 62 -12.56 -7.54 7.69
N ASN A 63 -12.90 -7.96 8.92
CA ASN A 63 -14.20 -7.81 9.55
C ASN A 63 -14.45 -6.49 10.30
N ALA A 64 -13.44 -5.65 10.46
CA ALA A 64 -13.66 -4.29 10.97
C ALA A 64 -14.60 -3.53 10.03
N LYS A 65 -15.51 -2.72 10.61
CA LYS A 65 -16.58 -2.03 9.87
C LYS A 65 -16.02 -1.20 8.71
N VAL A 66 -15.00 -0.38 8.98
CA VAL A 66 -14.33 0.45 7.97
C VAL A 66 -13.74 -0.40 6.84
N LEU A 67 -13.03 -1.46 7.19
CA LEU A 67 -12.46 -2.37 6.20
C LEU A 67 -13.52 -3.15 5.43
N ARG A 68 -14.73 -3.35 5.97
CA ARG A 68 -15.79 -4.07 5.27
C ARG A 68 -16.35 -3.28 4.08
N GLU A 69 -16.44 -1.96 4.22
CA GLU A 69 -17.03 -1.07 3.21
C GLU A 69 -16.22 -1.06 1.91
N PHE A 70 -14.90 -1.22 2.00
CA PHE A 70 -14.00 -1.22 0.84
C PHE A 70 -13.72 -2.62 0.24
N ARG A 71 -14.36 -3.70 0.73
CA ARG A 71 -13.92 -5.10 0.41
C ARG A 71 -13.97 -5.43 -1.07
N HIS A 72 -14.85 -4.75 -1.80
CA HIS A 72 -15.05 -4.92 -3.22
C HIS A 72 -13.90 -4.34 -4.07
N LYS A 73 -13.05 -3.49 -3.48
CA LYS A 73 -11.96 -2.80 -4.16
C LYS A 73 -10.73 -3.69 -4.40
N ALA A 74 -10.47 -4.69 -3.55
CA ALA A 74 -9.36 -5.63 -3.72
C ALA A 74 -9.88 -7.06 -3.90
N LYS A 75 -9.60 -7.66 -5.07
CA LYS A 75 -9.99 -9.02 -5.42
C LYS A 75 -8.75 -9.88 -5.65
N ILE A 76 -8.70 -11.03 -4.98
CA ILE A 76 -7.76 -12.09 -5.35
C ILE A 76 -8.30 -12.71 -6.64
N VAL A 77 -7.56 -12.59 -7.74
CA VAL A 77 -7.98 -13.11 -9.06
C VAL A 77 -7.27 -14.40 -9.43
N HIS A 78 -6.05 -14.60 -8.93
CA HIS A 78 -5.28 -15.81 -9.16
C HIS A 78 -4.52 -16.23 -7.90
N LEU A 79 -4.43 -17.54 -7.69
CA LEU A 79 -3.82 -18.16 -6.53
C LEU A 79 -3.17 -19.46 -7.00
N GLN A 80 -1.84 -19.55 -6.93
CA GLN A 80 -1.10 -20.71 -7.41
C GLN A 80 0.15 -20.89 -6.56
N ASP A 81 0.37 -22.09 -6.02
CA ASP A 81 1.47 -22.52 -5.14
C ASP A 81 2.59 -21.46 -4.94
N GLY A 82 2.50 -20.70 -3.85
CA GLY A 82 3.50 -19.70 -3.49
C GLY A 82 3.28 -18.28 -4.02
N SER A 83 2.32 -18.11 -4.94
CA SER A 83 2.03 -16.85 -5.61
C SER A 83 0.55 -16.46 -5.53
N ILE A 84 0.30 -15.15 -5.42
CA ILE A 84 -1.03 -14.55 -5.51
C ILE A 84 -0.99 -13.40 -6.51
N GLU A 85 -2.03 -13.29 -7.32
CA GLU A 85 -2.36 -12.07 -8.06
C GLU A 85 -3.56 -11.38 -7.40
N LEU A 86 -3.33 -10.15 -6.94
CA LEU A 86 -4.37 -9.24 -6.49
C LEU A 86 -4.66 -8.24 -7.60
N VAL A 87 -5.93 -8.13 -7.97
CA VAL A 87 -6.43 -7.03 -8.78
C VAL A 87 -7.16 -6.07 -7.85
N ILE A 88 -6.65 -4.85 -7.78
CA ILE A 88 -7.27 -3.76 -7.04
C ILE A 88 -7.94 -2.85 -8.07
N ALA A 89 -9.26 -2.76 -8.02
CA ALA A 89 -10.07 -2.03 -8.98
C ALA A 89 -10.75 -0.82 -8.33
N GLY A 90 -10.83 0.27 -9.09
CA GLY A 90 -11.46 1.51 -8.65
C GLY A 90 -10.71 2.17 -7.51
N ILE A 91 -9.38 2.11 -7.56
CA ILE A 91 -8.55 2.79 -6.57
C ILE A 91 -8.43 4.28 -6.91
N GLY A 92 -8.36 5.07 -5.85
CA GLY A 92 -7.96 6.47 -5.91
C GLY A 92 -6.50 6.66 -6.35
N ALA A 93 -6.16 7.90 -6.71
CA ALA A 93 -4.84 8.27 -7.22
C ALA A 93 -3.73 8.21 -6.18
N ILE A 94 -4.03 8.46 -4.90
CA ILE A 94 -3.08 8.25 -3.81
C ILE A 94 -2.77 6.76 -3.71
N ALA A 95 -3.78 5.90 -3.74
CA ALA A 95 -3.58 4.45 -3.66
C ALA A 95 -2.79 3.93 -4.86
N SER A 96 -3.01 4.49 -6.06
CA SER A 96 -2.31 4.05 -7.27
C SER A 96 -0.82 4.33 -7.26
N ILE A 97 -0.36 5.24 -6.38
CA ILE A 97 1.05 5.60 -6.24
C ILE A 97 1.66 5.02 -4.96
N VAL A 98 0.98 5.16 -3.82
CA VAL A 98 1.49 4.72 -2.51
C VAL A 98 1.69 3.21 -2.47
N VAL A 99 0.77 2.44 -3.07
CA VAL A 99 0.85 0.97 -3.07
C VAL A 99 2.11 0.48 -3.80
N PRO A 100 2.40 0.88 -5.05
CA PRO A 100 3.67 0.52 -5.70
C PRO A 100 4.93 0.95 -4.92
N ILE A 101 4.97 2.17 -4.37
CA ILE A 101 6.12 2.66 -3.58
C ILE A 101 6.35 1.75 -2.37
N MET A 102 5.28 1.43 -1.64
CA MET A 102 5.37 0.60 -0.45
C MET A 102 5.90 -0.80 -0.79
N LEU A 103 5.40 -1.40 -1.87
CA LEU A 103 5.85 -2.74 -2.30
C LEU A 103 7.31 -2.73 -2.76
N HIS A 104 7.74 -1.70 -3.47
CA HIS A 104 9.16 -1.53 -3.84
C HIS A 104 10.06 -1.43 -2.61
N LEU A 105 9.66 -0.62 -1.62
CA LEU A 105 10.34 -0.46 -0.34
C LEU A 105 10.49 -1.77 0.42
N VAL A 106 9.40 -2.51 0.53
CA VAL A 106 9.35 -3.82 1.18
C VAL A 106 10.27 -4.79 0.44
N GLN A 107 10.24 -4.82 -0.89
CA GLN A 107 11.12 -5.67 -1.71
C GLN A 107 12.60 -5.38 -1.45
N GLU A 108 13.01 -4.11 -1.48
CA GLU A 108 14.40 -3.72 -1.29
C GLU A 108 14.89 -4.06 0.14
N LYS A 109 14.02 -3.95 1.14
CA LYS A 109 14.33 -4.39 2.50
C LYS A 109 14.45 -5.91 2.61
N SER A 110 13.59 -6.67 1.92
CA SER A 110 13.65 -8.14 1.90
C SER A 110 14.86 -8.69 1.13
N ARG A 111 15.30 -8.03 0.05
CA ARG A 111 16.55 -8.41 -0.65
C ARG A 111 17.77 -8.30 0.25
N ARG A 112 17.79 -7.34 1.17
CA ARG A 112 18.88 -7.18 2.15
C ARG A 112 18.87 -8.25 3.24
N SER A 113 17.74 -8.92 3.48
CA SER A 113 17.60 -10.04 4.42
C SER A 113 17.72 -11.43 3.79
N ASP A 114 18.16 -11.51 2.53
CA ASP A 114 18.29 -12.75 1.73
C ASP A 114 16.96 -13.47 1.49
N GLU A 115 15.84 -12.75 1.65
CA GLU A 115 14.49 -13.24 1.38
C GLU A 115 14.10 -12.87 -0.06
N ARG A 116 13.85 -13.89 -0.88
CA ARG A 116 13.45 -13.69 -2.27
C ARG A 116 11.94 -13.51 -2.36
N ILE A 117 11.49 -12.27 -2.25
CA ILE A 117 10.15 -11.89 -2.64
C ILE A 117 10.23 -11.03 -3.87
N ILE A 118 9.35 -11.31 -4.82
CA ILE A 118 9.20 -10.54 -6.03
C ILE A 118 7.79 -9.97 -6.03
N PHE A 119 7.69 -8.64 -6.10
CA PHE A 119 6.47 -7.90 -6.37
C PHE A 119 6.50 -7.40 -7.81
N GLU A 120 5.51 -7.80 -8.60
CA GLU A 120 5.24 -7.21 -9.90
C GLU A 120 4.00 -6.33 -9.76
N VAL A 121 4.13 -5.04 -10.04
CA VAL A 121 3.04 -4.08 -9.95
C VAL A 121 2.85 -3.45 -11.33
N ASN A 122 1.64 -3.51 -11.86
CA ASN A 122 1.29 -2.85 -13.11
C ASN A 122 -0.09 -2.18 -13.01
N SER A 123 -0.29 -1.15 -13.82
CA SER A 123 -1.56 -0.44 -13.99
C SER A 123 -1.99 -0.48 -15.46
N ASP A 124 -3.29 -0.35 -15.71
CA ASP A 124 -3.79 -0.12 -17.08
C ASP A 124 -3.57 1.35 -17.52
N ASP A 125 -3.20 2.25 -16.60
CA ASP A 125 -2.87 3.66 -16.89
C ASP A 125 -1.37 3.85 -17.14
N TYR A 126 -1.03 4.46 -18.28
CA TYR A 126 0.35 4.72 -18.73
C TYR A 126 1.12 5.66 -17.80
N GLU A 127 0.48 6.73 -17.31
CA GLU A 127 1.14 7.70 -16.43
C GLU A 127 1.47 7.08 -15.07
N VAL A 128 0.56 6.23 -14.57
CA VAL A 128 0.80 5.44 -13.35
C VAL A 128 1.97 4.48 -13.56
N ASN A 129 2.03 3.75 -14.67
CA ASN A 129 3.16 2.86 -14.97
C ASN A 129 4.49 3.61 -15.07
N ARG A 130 4.51 4.77 -15.73
CA ARG A 130 5.70 5.62 -15.81
C ARG A 130 6.18 6.04 -14.43
N LEU A 131 5.25 6.38 -13.53
CA LEU A 131 5.60 6.74 -12.16
C LEU A 131 6.13 5.54 -11.37
N ILE A 132 5.52 4.37 -11.51
CA ILE A 132 6.01 3.12 -10.92
C ILE A 132 7.46 2.87 -11.34
N ASP A 133 7.80 3.07 -12.61
CA ASP A 133 9.17 2.95 -13.12
C ASP A 133 10.12 3.98 -12.50
N GLU A 134 9.70 5.24 -12.31
CA GLU A 134 10.51 6.28 -11.66
C GLU A 134 10.77 5.92 -10.18
N VAL A 135 9.76 5.42 -9.48
CA VAL A 135 9.89 4.93 -8.10
C VAL A 135 10.88 3.77 -8.01
N GLN A 136 10.76 2.79 -8.91
CA GLN A 136 11.66 1.62 -8.94
C GLN A 136 13.12 1.98 -9.23
N LYS A 137 13.37 3.12 -9.90
CA LYS A 137 14.72 3.65 -10.15
C LYS A 137 15.30 4.42 -8.96
N GLY A 138 14.55 4.54 -7.86
CA GLY A 138 15.00 5.20 -6.63
C GLY A 138 14.85 6.73 -6.65
N TYR A 139 14.01 7.30 -7.51
CA TYR A 139 13.76 8.74 -7.55
C TYR A 139 12.85 9.25 -6.40
N TYR A 140 12.42 8.37 -5.50
CA TYR A 140 11.54 8.71 -4.37
C TYR A 140 12.36 8.92 -3.07
N GLY A 141 12.03 9.96 -2.30
CA GLY A 141 12.69 10.27 -1.02
C GLY A 141 12.20 9.37 0.13
N PHE A 142 12.92 9.36 1.26
CA PHE A 142 12.51 8.59 2.45
C PHE A 142 11.54 9.38 3.34
N ASP A 143 10.72 8.64 4.09
CA ASP A 143 9.87 9.18 5.15
C ASP A 143 8.99 10.35 4.68
N GLU A 144 9.12 11.52 5.30
CA GLU A 144 8.34 12.72 4.98
C GLU A 144 8.67 13.28 3.59
N ALA A 145 9.95 13.23 3.17
CA ALA A 145 10.34 13.68 1.83
C ALA A 145 9.73 12.82 0.72
N GLY A 146 9.52 11.52 0.99
CA GLY A 146 8.79 10.64 0.08
C GLY A 146 7.31 11.01 -0.05
N VAL A 147 6.68 11.39 1.06
CA VAL A 147 5.29 11.88 1.08
C VAL A 147 5.19 13.25 0.40
N GLU A 148 6.14 14.15 0.60
CA GLU A 148 6.17 15.45 -0.11
C GLU A 148 6.31 15.26 -1.61
N TRP A 149 7.22 14.37 -2.05
CA TRP A 149 7.37 14.03 -3.46
C TRP A 149 6.09 13.43 -4.07
N LEU A 150 5.37 12.59 -3.31
CA LEU A 150 4.06 12.04 -3.70
C LEU A 150 3.05 13.17 -3.93
N LEU A 151 2.92 14.10 -2.98
CA LEU A 151 1.98 15.21 -3.05
C LEU A 151 2.30 16.15 -4.21
N ASP A 152 3.59 16.44 -4.42
CA ASP A 152 4.05 17.25 -5.55
C ASP A 152 3.76 16.58 -6.90
N THR A 153 3.97 15.26 -7.01
CA THR A 153 3.65 14.48 -8.20
C THR A 153 2.15 14.53 -8.50
N LEU A 154 1.30 14.31 -7.49
CA LEU A 154 -0.15 14.37 -7.65
C LEU A 154 -0.63 15.77 -8.03
N SER A 155 -0.05 16.81 -7.44
CA SER A 155 -0.31 18.22 -7.79
C SER A 155 0.05 18.50 -9.26
N ARG A 156 1.22 18.03 -9.73
CA ARG A 156 1.64 18.14 -11.14
C ARG A 156 0.69 17.42 -12.11
N TRP A 157 -0.03 16.41 -11.64
CA TRP A 157 -1.04 15.67 -12.39
C TRP A 157 -2.44 16.28 -12.28
N ASN A 158 -2.57 17.51 -11.75
CA ASN A 158 -3.83 18.21 -11.51
C ASN A 158 -4.82 17.44 -10.61
N TYR A 159 -4.32 16.57 -9.73
CA TYR A 159 -5.16 16.03 -8.67
C TYR A 159 -5.32 17.08 -7.57
N ASP A 160 -6.57 17.36 -7.18
CA ASP A 160 -6.90 18.21 -6.03
C ASP A 160 -6.60 17.46 -4.72
N VAL A 161 -5.30 17.29 -4.44
CA VAL A 161 -4.83 16.64 -3.22
C VAL A 161 -4.73 17.70 -2.14
N ARG A 162 -5.79 17.85 -1.37
CA ARG A 162 -5.89 18.82 -0.26
C ARG A 162 -5.13 18.40 0.99
N VAL A 163 -4.05 17.63 0.86
CA VAL A 163 -3.25 17.23 2.02
C VAL A 163 -2.47 18.45 2.50
N GLN A 164 -2.82 18.99 3.66
CA GLN A 164 -2.06 20.08 4.28
C GLN A 164 -0.70 19.55 4.74
N SER A 165 0.35 20.35 4.55
CA SER A 165 1.73 20.05 4.96
C SER A 165 1.86 19.57 6.41
N LYS A 166 0.98 20.04 7.31
CA LYS A 166 0.94 19.65 8.72
C LYS A 166 0.63 18.15 8.97
N ASP A 167 0.05 17.46 7.99
CA ASP A 167 -0.32 16.04 8.10
C ASP A 167 0.69 15.11 7.41
N VAL A 168 1.74 15.65 6.76
CA VAL A 168 2.81 14.87 6.10
C VAL A 168 3.51 13.94 7.10
N TYR A 169 3.89 14.47 8.27
CA TYR A 169 4.48 13.69 9.37
C TYR A 169 3.59 12.51 9.77
N LYS A 170 2.29 12.78 9.90
CA LYS A 170 1.28 11.78 10.28
C LYS A 170 1.17 10.67 9.24
N ILE A 171 0.97 11.04 7.98
CA ILE A 171 0.89 10.10 6.86
C ILE A 171 2.17 9.24 6.81
N SER A 172 3.34 9.86 6.92
CA SER A 172 4.63 9.17 6.97
C SER A 172 4.69 8.13 8.10
N LYS A 173 4.23 8.46 9.31
CA LYS A 173 4.22 7.49 10.44
C LYS A 173 3.32 6.28 10.19
N VAL A 174 2.14 6.46 9.62
CA VAL A 174 1.24 5.34 9.29
C VAL A 174 1.85 4.45 8.22
N LEU A 175 2.37 5.05 7.15
CA LEU A 175 3.04 4.33 6.07
C LEU A 175 4.25 3.54 6.59
N GLN A 176 5.10 4.13 7.42
CA GLN A 176 6.21 3.42 8.08
C GLN A 176 5.72 2.28 8.99
N GLY A 177 4.61 2.47 9.68
CA GLY A 177 4.00 1.43 10.52
C GLY A 177 3.56 0.21 9.71
N ILE A 178 2.88 0.45 8.58
CA ILE A 178 2.46 -0.58 7.63
C ILE A 178 3.68 -1.26 7.01
N GLU A 179 4.68 -0.48 6.56
CA GLU A 179 5.93 -0.99 5.98
C GLU A 179 6.66 -1.94 6.94
N ARG A 180 6.92 -1.49 8.17
CA ARG A 180 7.61 -2.30 9.19
C ARG A 180 6.84 -3.58 9.51
N ARG A 181 5.51 -3.52 9.46
CA ARG A 181 4.67 -4.70 9.65
C ARG A 181 4.83 -5.66 8.47
N MET A 182 4.70 -5.21 7.23
CA MET A 182 4.92 -6.02 6.03
C MET A 182 6.29 -6.70 6.04
N VAL A 183 7.36 -5.95 6.34
CA VAL A 183 8.73 -6.47 6.45
C VAL A 183 8.88 -7.49 7.60
N ARG A 184 8.14 -7.36 8.71
CA ARG A 184 8.17 -8.36 9.80
C ARG A 184 7.29 -9.58 9.54
N THR A 185 6.24 -9.41 8.76
CA THR A 185 5.32 -10.46 8.32
C THR A 185 6.13 -11.42 7.43
N ILE A 186 6.82 -10.91 6.42
CA ILE A 186 7.61 -11.68 5.44
C ILE A 186 8.46 -12.83 6.04
N PRO A 187 9.40 -12.61 6.99
CA PRO A 187 10.27 -13.66 7.53
C PRO A 187 9.55 -14.77 8.27
N LYS A 188 8.36 -14.48 8.82
CA LYS A 188 7.58 -15.49 9.54
C LYS A 188 7.01 -16.55 8.61
N TYR A 189 6.99 -16.24 7.32
CA TYR A 189 6.31 -17.02 6.30
C TYR A 189 7.29 -17.59 5.28
N THR A 190 8.37 -16.87 4.96
CA THR A 190 9.45 -17.36 4.08
C THR A 190 10.43 -18.34 4.76
N LYS A 191 10.51 -18.36 6.09
CA LYS A 191 11.35 -19.32 6.82
C LYS A 191 10.63 -20.66 7.00
N LYS A 192 10.85 -21.58 6.06
CA LYS A 192 10.80 -23.03 6.29
C LYS A 192 11.99 -23.71 5.64
#